data_AF-A0A2Z3GR49-F1
#
_entry.id   AF-A0A2Z3GR49-F1
#
_cell.length_a   1.000
_cell.length_b   1.000
_cell.length_c   1.000
_cell.angle_alpha   90.00
_cell.angle_beta   90.00
_cell.angle_gamma   90.00
#
_symmetry.space_group_name_H-M   'P 1'
#
loop_
_entity.id
_entity.type
_entity.pdbx_description
1 polymer ?
#
loop_
_entity_poly.entity_id
_entity_poly.type
_entity_poly.pdbx_seq_one_letter_code
_entity_poly.pdbx_strand_id
1 'polypeptide(L)'
;MTQGVGAADALTRHVFGPPDPSPALVESGRFPSSWVSEYRRLLHAVTDEWASAPAWPRHLVGALHYALTHLRVRYEAWRSIEGGRRDEGTERELSEVEALTRLLFARAFPPAATSFVEPGAALGPAT
;
A
#
# COMPACT_ATOMS: atom_id res chain seq x y z
N MET A 1 -30.37 -10.63 -0.91
CA MET A 1 -29.07 -10.69 -1.63
C MET A 1 -28.00 -10.19 -0.68
N THR A 2 -27.34 -11.08 0.03
CA THR A 2 -26.19 -10.75 0.90
C THR A 2 -25.02 -10.44 -0.02
N GLN A 3 -24.74 -9.16 -0.25
CA GLN A 3 -23.55 -8.75 -1.00
C GLN A 3 -22.32 -9.27 -0.26
N GLY A 4 -21.51 -10.10 -0.94
CA GLY A 4 -20.18 -10.42 -0.46
C GLY A 4 -19.42 -9.11 -0.24
N VAL A 5 -18.79 -8.98 0.92
CA VAL A 5 -17.95 -7.83 1.26
C VAL A 5 -16.86 -7.73 0.18
N GLY A 6 -16.82 -6.63 -0.58
CA GLY A 6 -15.86 -6.45 -1.68
C GLY A 6 -14.41 -6.45 -1.18
N ALA A 7 -13.43 -6.70 -2.06
CA ALA A 7 -12.03 -6.78 -1.63
C ALA A 7 -11.55 -5.48 -0.97
N ALA A 8 -12.05 -4.33 -1.43
CA ALA A 8 -11.79 -3.01 -0.85
C ALA A 8 -12.28 -2.89 0.61
N ASP A 9 -13.49 -3.34 0.90
CA ASP A 9 -14.07 -3.32 2.24
C ASP A 9 -13.33 -4.30 3.17
N ALA A 10 -12.96 -5.48 2.64
CA ALA A 10 -12.21 -6.48 3.38
C ALA A 10 -10.81 -5.97 3.78
N LEU A 11 -10.07 -5.37 2.83
CA LEU A 11 -8.77 -4.77 3.12
C LEU A 11 -8.89 -3.61 4.12
N THR A 12 -9.90 -2.76 3.96
CA THR A 12 -10.13 -1.62 4.85
C THR A 12 -10.42 -2.09 6.27
N ARG A 13 -11.26 -3.11 6.44
CA ARG A 13 -11.53 -3.72 7.75
C ARG A 13 -10.28 -4.40 8.33
N HIS A 14 -9.40 -4.95 7.49
CA HIS A 14 -8.15 -5.54 7.95
C HIS A 14 -7.14 -4.50 8.46
N VAL A 15 -7.12 -3.32 7.86
CA VAL A 15 -6.22 -2.23 8.25
C VAL A 15 -6.74 -1.44 9.46
N PHE A 16 -8.04 -1.13 9.51
CA PHE A 16 -8.62 -0.26 10.54
C PHE A 16 -9.50 -0.96 11.57
N GLY A 17 -9.81 -2.23 11.38
CA GLY A 17 -10.76 -2.96 12.23
C GLY A 17 -10.10 -3.67 13.42
N PRO A 18 -10.78 -4.68 14.00
CA PRO A 18 -10.25 -5.51 15.08
C PRO A 18 -8.86 -6.14 14.85
N PRO A 19 -8.39 -6.37 13.59
CA PRO A 19 -7.00 -6.77 13.34
C PRO A 19 -6.02 -5.59 13.13
N ASP A 20 -6.31 -4.36 13.59
CA ASP A 20 -5.36 -3.23 13.49
C ASP A 20 -4.00 -3.60 14.13
N PRO A 21 -2.89 -3.56 13.37
CA PRO A 21 -1.57 -3.95 13.87
C PRO A 21 -0.90 -2.86 14.72
N SER A 22 -1.48 -1.65 14.77
CA SER A 22 -0.83 -0.48 15.36
C SER A 22 -0.56 -0.60 16.85
N PRO A 23 -1.49 -1.10 17.70
CA PRO A 23 -1.20 -1.33 19.11
C PRO A 23 -0.04 -2.32 19.30
N ALA A 24 -0.07 -3.44 18.57
CA ALA A 24 0.98 -4.47 18.67
C ALA A 24 2.37 -3.94 18.26
N LEU A 25 2.43 -3.11 17.21
CA LEU A 25 3.68 -2.47 16.78
C LEU A 25 4.23 -1.50 17.83
N VAL A 26 3.37 -0.75 18.52
CA VAL A 26 3.79 0.18 19.58
C VAL A 26 4.20 -0.55 20.86
N GLU A 27 3.52 -1.64 21.20
CA GLU A 27 3.75 -2.38 22.45
C GLU A 27 4.94 -3.34 22.35
N SER A 28 5.07 -4.01 21.21
CA SER A 28 6.01 -5.13 21.04
C SER A 28 6.98 -4.99 19.88
N GLY A 29 6.82 -3.97 19.04
CA GLY A 29 7.63 -3.80 17.83
C GLY A 29 7.37 -4.87 16.78
N ARG A 30 6.26 -5.61 16.86
CA ARG A 30 5.94 -6.74 15.99
C ARG A 30 4.53 -6.65 15.46
N PHE A 31 4.34 -7.15 14.24
CA PHE A 31 3.01 -7.36 13.71
C PHE A 31 2.28 -8.48 14.46
N PRO A 32 0.94 -8.42 14.56
CA PRO A 32 0.15 -9.57 14.95
C PRO A 32 0.42 -10.75 14.01
N SER A 33 0.36 -11.97 14.54
CA SER A 33 0.57 -13.18 13.75
C SER A 33 -0.35 -13.22 12.54
N SER A 34 0.21 -13.57 11.38
CA SER A 34 -0.50 -13.68 10.10
C SER A 34 -1.06 -12.38 9.52
N TRP A 35 -0.90 -11.22 10.19
CA TRP A 35 -1.44 -9.96 9.71
C TRP A 35 -0.91 -9.58 8.32
N VAL A 36 0.40 -9.72 8.13
CA VAL A 36 1.09 -9.38 6.88
C VAL A 36 0.69 -10.33 5.76
N SER A 37 0.62 -11.63 6.05
CA SER A 37 0.18 -12.65 5.08
C SER A 37 -1.25 -12.41 4.62
N GLU A 38 -2.14 -12.02 5.54
CA GLU A 38 -3.53 -11.69 5.23
C GLU A 38 -3.64 -10.37 4.47
N TYR A 39 -2.87 -9.34 4.85
CA TYR A 39 -2.76 -8.09 4.11
C TYR A 39 -2.36 -8.35 2.66
N ARG A 40 -1.33 -9.16 2.43
CA ARG A 40 -0.88 -9.56 1.09
C ARG A 40 -2.00 -10.24 0.30
N ARG A 41 -2.71 -11.19 0.90
CA ARG A 41 -3.82 -11.90 0.26
C ARG A 41 -4.93 -10.94 -0.16
N LEU A 42 -5.33 -10.03 0.73
CA LEU A 42 -6.37 -9.02 0.46
C LEU A 42 -5.92 -8.00 -0.57
N LEU A 43 -4.66 -7.57 -0.54
CA LEU A 43 -4.11 -6.65 -1.52
C LEU A 43 -4.08 -7.24 -2.93
N HIS A 44 -3.79 -8.54 -3.07
CA HIS A 44 -3.93 -9.23 -4.36
C HIS A 44 -5.37 -9.20 -4.87
N ALA A 45 -6.36 -9.51 -4.01
CA ALA A 45 -7.76 -9.43 -4.39
C ALA A 45 -8.18 -8.00 -4.80
N VAL A 46 -7.71 -6.98 -4.08
CA VAL A 46 -7.90 -5.58 -4.46
C VAL A 46 -7.24 -5.26 -5.79
N THR A 47 -6.04 -5.81 -6.05
CA THR A 47 -5.34 -5.59 -7.32
C THR A 47 -6.15 -6.15 -8.48
N ASP A 48 -6.69 -7.36 -8.34
CA ASP A 48 -7.48 -8.00 -9.39
C ASP A 48 -8.80 -7.27 -9.66
N GLU A 49 -9.44 -6.72 -8.62
CA GLU A 49 -10.74 -6.04 -8.71
C GLU A 49 -10.62 -4.55 -9.12
N TRP A 50 -9.61 -3.83 -8.62
CA TRP A 50 -9.55 -2.36 -8.69
C TRP A 50 -8.39 -1.80 -9.51
N ALA A 51 -7.39 -2.59 -9.92
CA ALA A 51 -6.22 -2.01 -10.62
C ALA A 51 -6.56 -1.34 -11.95
N SER A 52 -7.62 -1.76 -12.64
CA SER A 52 -8.09 -1.15 -13.89
C SER A 52 -9.32 -0.25 -13.71
N ALA A 53 -9.79 -0.07 -12.47
CA ALA A 53 -10.93 0.78 -12.21
C ALA A 53 -10.56 2.27 -12.41
N PRO A 54 -11.44 3.08 -13.01
CA PRO A 54 -11.15 4.49 -13.29
C PRO A 54 -11.08 5.36 -12.02
N ALA A 55 -11.66 4.88 -10.92
CA ALA A 55 -11.64 5.54 -9.62
C ALA A 55 -11.70 4.50 -8.51
N TRP A 56 -11.07 4.79 -7.37
CA TRP A 56 -11.07 3.95 -6.19
C TRP A 56 -11.98 4.51 -5.09
N PRO A 57 -12.56 3.65 -4.25
CA PRO A 57 -13.27 4.11 -3.06
C PRO A 57 -12.31 4.83 -2.10
N ARG A 58 -12.77 5.92 -1.50
CA ARG A 58 -11.94 6.73 -0.57
C ARG A 58 -11.41 5.92 0.61
N HIS A 59 -12.20 4.98 1.13
CA HIS A 59 -11.80 4.13 2.25
C HIS A 59 -10.64 3.20 1.88
N LEU A 60 -10.60 2.69 0.65
CA LEU A 60 -9.52 1.86 0.15
C LEU A 60 -8.22 2.68 0.06
N VAL A 61 -8.29 3.87 -0.54
CA VAL A 61 -7.15 4.78 -0.62
C VAL A 61 -6.64 5.13 0.78
N GLY A 62 -7.54 5.39 1.73
CA GLY A 62 -7.20 5.63 3.13
C GLY A 62 -6.45 4.45 3.76
N ALA A 63 -6.93 3.22 3.56
CA ALA A 63 -6.29 2.01 4.09
C ALA A 63 -4.88 1.79 3.52
N LEU A 64 -4.71 1.96 2.20
CA LEU A 64 -3.40 1.84 1.55
C LEU A 64 -2.43 2.94 1.99
N HIS A 65 -2.92 4.19 2.12
CA HIS A 65 -2.12 5.30 2.61
C HIS A 65 -1.68 5.08 4.06
N TYR A 66 -2.57 4.56 4.91
CA TYR A 66 -2.25 4.17 6.27
C TYR A 66 -1.13 3.13 6.32
N ALA A 67 -1.25 2.06 5.53
CA ALA A 67 -0.26 1.00 5.44
C ALA A 67 1.14 1.53 5.02
N LEU A 68 1.18 2.50 4.10
CA LEU A 68 2.44 3.11 3.62
C LEU A 68 3.14 4.00 4.64
N THR A 69 2.37 4.69 5.48
CA THR A 69 2.89 5.81 6.29
C THR A 69 2.85 5.51 7.78
N HIS A 70 1.71 5.06 8.29
CA HIS A 70 1.47 5.00 9.72
C HIS A 70 2.13 3.78 10.36
N LEU A 71 2.17 2.62 9.69
CA LEU A 71 2.77 1.41 10.26
C LEU A 71 4.26 1.59 10.60
N ARG A 72 5.01 2.25 9.72
CA ARG A 72 6.43 2.58 9.98
C ARG A 72 6.58 3.55 11.14
N VAL A 73 5.75 4.60 11.19
CA VAL A 73 5.76 5.57 12.31
C VAL A 73 5.48 4.88 13.65
N ARG A 74 4.54 3.92 13.69
CA ARG A 74 4.25 3.15 14.91
C ARG A 74 5.43 2.30 15.36
N TYR A 75 6.09 1.62 14.43
CA TYR A 75 7.30 0.85 14.73
C TYR A 75 8.46 1.76 15.17
N GLU A 76 8.64 2.91 14.54
CA GLU A 76 9.66 3.89 14.92
C GLU A 76 9.40 4.47 16.32
N ALA A 77 8.14 4.71 16.67
CA ALA A 77 7.77 5.10 18.03
C ALA A 77 8.19 4.04 19.05
N TRP A 78 7.94 2.75 18.79
CA TRP A 78 8.41 1.67 19.65
C TRP A 78 9.95 1.63 19.76
N ARG A 79 10.67 1.77 18.63
CA ARG A 79 12.15 1.84 18.65
C ARG A 79 12.70 3.01 19.46
N SER A 80 11.94 4.10 19.59
CA SER A 80 12.36 5.29 20.34
C SER A 80 12.22 5.14 21.86
N ILE A 81 11.47 4.14 22.33
CA ILE A 81 11.32 3.82 23.75
C ILE A 81 12.58 3.08 24.22
N GLU A 82 13.04 3.39 25.45
CA GLU A 82 14.23 2.80 26.05
C GLU A 82 14.12 1.25 26.09
N GLY A 83 14.95 0.57 25.29
CA GLY A 83 14.93 -0.91 25.14
C GLY A 83 14.35 -1.44 23.82
N GLY A 84 13.82 -0.58 22.94
CA GLY A 84 13.37 -0.95 21.60
C GLY A 84 14.52 -1.36 20.67
N ARG A 85 14.95 -2.64 20.74
CA ARG A 85 15.98 -3.17 19.83
C ARG A 85 15.36 -3.44 18.46
N ARG A 86 16.07 -3.08 17.38
CA ARG A 86 15.64 -3.39 16.00
C ARG A 86 15.25 -4.87 15.86
N ASP A 87 14.07 -5.11 15.32
CA ASP A 87 13.59 -6.42 14.90
C ASP A 87 13.66 -6.50 13.37
N GLU A 88 14.65 -7.23 12.86
CA GLU A 88 14.86 -7.41 11.42
C GLU A 88 13.66 -8.10 10.74
N GLY A 89 12.91 -8.92 11.48
CA GLY A 89 11.70 -9.56 10.99
C GLY A 89 10.62 -8.53 10.70
N THR A 90 10.32 -7.66 11.69
CA THR A 90 9.34 -6.58 11.51
C THR A 90 9.77 -5.58 10.43
N GLU A 91 11.07 -5.25 10.34
CA GLU A 91 11.58 -4.35 9.29
C GLU A 91 11.39 -4.93 7.89
N ARG A 92 11.57 -6.26 7.74
CA ARG A 92 11.30 -6.97 6.48
C ARG A 92 9.81 -6.95 6.15
N GLU A 93 8.95 -7.25 7.12
CA GLU A 93 7.50 -7.23 6.96
C GLU A 93 6.97 -5.84 6.59
N LEU A 94 7.46 -4.78 7.24
CA LEU A 94 7.15 -3.39 6.88
C LEU A 94 7.53 -3.09 5.42
N SER A 95 8.73 -3.52 5.02
CA SER A 95 9.23 -3.32 3.66
C SER A 95 8.39 -4.08 2.62
N GLU A 96 7.91 -5.29 2.94
CA GLU A 96 7.01 -6.06 2.09
C GLU A 96 5.68 -5.34 1.91
N VAL A 97 5.04 -4.91 3.00
CA VAL A 97 3.77 -4.15 2.97
C VAL A 97 3.91 -2.89 2.13
N GLU A 98 5.00 -2.13 2.33
CA GLU A 98 5.28 -0.89 1.60
C GLU A 98 5.49 -1.15 0.10
N ALA A 99 6.32 -2.15 -0.24
CA ALA A 99 6.63 -2.49 -1.63
C ALA A 99 5.38 -2.94 -2.39
N LEU A 100 4.61 -3.87 -1.83
CA LEU A 100 3.39 -4.39 -2.45
C LEU A 100 2.35 -3.29 -2.66
N THR A 101 2.19 -2.40 -1.67
CA THR A 101 1.24 -1.29 -1.76
C THR A 101 1.65 -0.29 -2.84
N ARG A 102 2.94 0.02 -2.94
CA ARG A 102 3.47 0.88 -4.02
C ARG A 102 3.31 0.26 -5.40
N LEU A 103 3.53 -1.06 -5.52
CA LEU A 103 3.34 -1.77 -6.79
C LEU A 103 1.89 -1.70 -7.27
N LEU A 104 0.92 -1.82 -6.35
CA LEU A 104 -0.49 -1.63 -6.67
C LEU A 104 -0.75 -0.21 -7.20
N PHE A 105 -0.25 0.84 -6.53
CA PHE A 105 -0.37 2.22 -7.03
C PHE A 105 0.28 2.40 -8.41
N ALA A 106 1.50 1.88 -8.61
CA ALA A 106 2.19 2.00 -9.90
C ALA A 106 1.45 1.28 -11.04
N ARG A 107 0.79 0.15 -10.73
CA ARG A 107 -0.03 -0.57 -11.71
C ARG A 107 -1.32 0.18 -12.05
N ALA A 108 -1.97 0.75 -11.05
CA ALA A 108 -3.25 1.44 -11.22
C ALA A 108 -3.10 2.84 -11.82
N PHE A 109 -1.97 3.49 -11.55
CA PHE A 109 -1.64 4.82 -12.03
C PHE A 109 -0.27 4.75 -12.71
N PRO A 110 -0.19 4.11 -13.89
CA PRO A 110 1.07 4.06 -14.63
C PRO A 110 1.53 5.50 -14.89
N PRO A 111 2.85 5.77 -14.82
CA PRO A 111 3.36 7.08 -15.19
C PRO A 111 2.84 7.40 -16.59
N ALA A 112 2.31 8.61 -16.78
CA ALA A 112 1.91 9.05 -18.11
C ALA A 112 3.09 8.78 -19.04
N ALA A 113 2.86 7.99 -20.09
CA ALA A 113 3.87 7.80 -21.12
C ALA A 113 4.20 9.22 -21.58
N THR A 114 5.39 9.71 -21.21
CA THR A 114 5.91 10.97 -21.70
C THR A 114 5.91 10.81 -23.21
N SER A 115 4.90 11.36 -23.88
CA SER A 115 4.92 11.52 -25.32
C SER A 115 6.08 12.47 -25.56
N PHE A 116 7.23 11.89 -25.88
CA PHE A 116 8.37 12.63 -26.38
C PHE A 116 7.88 13.18 -27.73
N VAL A 117 7.35 14.40 -27.72
CA VAL A 117 7.12 15.14 -28.95
C VAL A 117 8.51 15.51 -29.42
N GLU A 118 9.05 14.73 -30.35
CA GLU A 118 10.28 15.05 -31.08
C GLU A 118 10.11 16.45 -31.71
N PRO A 119 10.86 17.47 -31.27
CA PRO A 119 10.80 18.78 -31.87
C PRO A 119 11.79 18.79 -33.04
N GLY A 120 11.33 18.52 -34.27
CA GLY A 120 12.15 18.82 -35.44
C GLY A 120 11.99 17.93 -36.65
N ALA A 121 10.82 17.93 -37.28
CA ALA A 121 10.68 17.47 -38.67
C ALA A 121 9.79 18.43 -39.46
N ALA A 122 10.17 19.71 -39.51
CA ALA A 122 9.56 20.68 -40.40
C ALA A 122 10.59 21.72 -40.85
N LEU A 123 11.47 21.33 -41.77
CA LEU A 123 12.16 22.24 -42.68
C LEU A 123 12.03 21.63 -44.08
N GLY A 124 10.91 21.94 -44.74
CA GLY A 124 10.78 21.77 -46.19
C GLY A 124 11.68 22.78 -46.90
N PRO A 125 12.17 22.48 -48.12
CA PRO A 125 13.14 23.32 -48.80
C PRO A 125 12.49 24.65 -49.21
N ALA A 126 13.17 25.75 -48.88
CA ALA A 126 12.88 27.07 -49.43
C ALA A 126 13.08 27.00 -50.95
N THR A 127 12.02 27.35 -51.69
CA THR A 127 12.06 27.61 -53.14
C THR A 127 12.11 29.10 -53.37
#